data_AF-A0A926YYJ4-F1
#
_entry.id   AF-A0A926YYJ4-F1
#
_cell.length_a   1.000
_cell.length_b   1.000
_cell.length_c   1.000
_cell.angle_alpha   90.00
_cell.angle_beta   90.00
_cell.angle_gamma   90.00
#
_symmetry.space_group_name_H-M   'P 1'
#
loop_
_entity.id
_entity.type
_entity.pdbx_description
1 polymer ?
#
loop_
_entity_poly.entity_id
_entity_poly.type
_entity_poly.pdbx_seq_one_letter_code
_entity_poly.pdbx_strand_id
1 'polypeptide(L)'
;MTCWKYVITTLLGALLFVWGVRLGRLLVRKGATANDLFKGHASLSLAFLGLYVGLVVLALNVPQLQALPLEWRFYGMRVTWALLRITLLGACGVALVVSWSTARVQVIAVVLIGLLGLVGFSGAEAYFLSPIYASLNDDLQANGVFRQTSNSSCAPAALATVLRRWQIPATESSVARLAGTSNLGTSMPQLIVAAQELGLDGLEVPVRSWEQIEQINRPGVLAVWLFDEGRKLPHAIALLAMSPEFATIGDPSAGKLFNLSRAEFDLVWRRQYVAIFHPDDTSLTHTQAAGYLHRLGYLSSPQPLGLAAAIRRFQQDQGLAVSGELDPPTVLLLSGPFLQGVPTLRGSRWSTSAQG
;
A
#
# COMPACT_ATOMS: atom_id res chain seq x y z
N MET A 1 18.43 -13.07 0.13
CA MET A 1 18.05 -11.89 -0.70
C MET A 1 18.80 -10.60 -0.38
N THR A 2 19.54 -10.46 0.73
CA THR A 2 20.23 -9.20 1.09
C THR A 2 21.47 -8.93 0.24
N CYS A 3 22.31 -9.92 -0.03
CA CYS A 3 23.57 -9.74 -0.77
C CYS A 3 23.37 -9.19 -2.21
N TRP A 4 22.43 -9.76 -2.97
CA TRP A 4 22.15 -9.33 -4.35
C TRP A 4 21.66 -7.88 -4.48
N LYS A 5 20.90 -7.40 -3.48
CA LYS A 5 20.41 -6.02 -3.44
C LYS A 5 21.56 -5.02 -3.35
N TYR A 6 22.51 -5.27 -2.45
CA TYR A 6 23.68 -4.42 -2.34
C TYR A 6 24.49 -4.43 -3.62
N VAL A 7 24.69 -5.60 -4.25
CA VAL A 7 25.39 -5.71 -5.53
C VAL A 7 24.72 -4.86 -6.61
N ILE A 8 23.40 -5.00 -6.82
CA ILE A 8 22.67 -4.22 -7.82
C ILE A 8 22.79 -2.71 -7.53
N THR A 9 22.49 -2.28 -6.31
CA THR A 9 22.51 -0.84 -5.98
C THR A 9 23.90 -0.24 -6.13
N THR A 10 24.96 -0.99 -5.80
CA THR A 10 26.35 -0.55 -6.00
C THR A 10 26.70 -0.48 -7.48
N LEU A 11 26.33 -1.47 -8.29
CA LEU A 11 26.60 -1.47 -9.73
C LEU A 11 25.86 -0.34 -10.45
N LEU A 12 24.56 -0.18 -10.19
CA LEU A 12 23.77 0.90 -10.76
C LEU A 12 24.22 2.27 -10.25
N GLY A 13 24.60 2.37 -8.97
CA GLY A 13 25.17 3.57 -8.38
C GLY A 13 26.49 3.97 -9.04
N ALA A 14 27.40 3.02 -9.26
CA ALA A 14 28.65 3.24 -9.98
C ALA A 14 28.40 3.66 -11.44
N LEU A 15 27.43 3.03 -12.11
CA LEU A 15 27.03 3.40 -13.46
C LEU A 15 26.52 4.85 -13.52
N LEU A 16 25.56 5.23 -12.65
CA LEU A 16 25.07 6.62 -12.62
C LEU A 16 26.14 7.61 -12.19
N PHE A 17 27.06 7.23 -11.31
CA PHE A 17 28.20 8.07 -10.98
C PHE A 17 29.08 8.33 -12.21
N VAL A 18 29.42 7.30 -13.00
CA VAL A 18 30.18 7.44 -14.25
C VAL A 18 29.44 8.31 -15.27
N TRP A 19 28.12 8.15 -15.38
CA TRP A 19 27.29 9.03 -16.21
C TRP A 19 27.29 10.47 -15.71
N GLY A 20 27.19 10.68 -14.40
CA GLY A 20 27.31 11.98 -13.75
C GLY A 20 28.64 12.64 -14.06
N VAL A 21 29.75 11.89 -13.99
CA VAL A 21 31.09 12.35 -14.40
C VAL A 21 31.10 12.80 -15.86
N ARG A 22 30.53 12.01 -16.78
CA ARG A 22 30.45 12.37 -18.21
C ARG A 22 29.62 13.64 -18.44
N LEU A 23 28.47 13.75 -17.78
CA LEU A 23 27.61 14.93 -17.84
C LEU A 23 28.32 16.17 -17.28
N GLY A 24 29.02 16.03 -16.14
CA GLY A 24 29.84 17.09 -15.56
C GLY A 24 30.91 17.60 -16.53
N ARG A 25 31.61 16.71 -17.24
CA ARG A 25 32.59 17.13 -18.27
C ARG A 25 31.92 17.92 -19.40
N LEU A 26 30.71 17.52 -19.81
CA LEU A 26 29.94 18.23 -20.84
C LEU A 26 29.51 19.61 -20.34
N LEU A 27 29.08 19.74 -19.08
CA LEU A 27 28.73 21.03 -18.47
C LEU A 27 29.96 21.96 -18.39
N VAL A 28 31.11 21.45 -17.95
CA VAL A 28 32.37 22.22 -17.91
C VAL A 28 32.77 22.69 -19.31
N ARG A 29 32.66 21.84 -20.34
CA ARG A 29 32.91 22.24 -21.75
C ARG A 29 31.97 23.35 -22.24
N LYS A 30 30.77 23.46 -21.67
CA LYS A 30 29.81 24.54 -21.94
C LYS A 30 30.01 25.77 -21.05
N GLY A 31 31.09 25.83 -20.27
CA GLY A 31 31.44 26.97 -19.42
C GLY A 31 30.86 26.93 -18.01
N ALA A 32 30.25 25.82 -17.58
CA ALA A 32 29.79 25.70 -16.20
C ALA A 32 30.97 25.64 -15.23
N THR A 33 30.91 26.45 -14.17
CA THR A 33 31.88 26.45 -13.07
C THR A 33 31.20 26.07 -11.75
N ALA A 34 31.97 25.66 -10.76
CA ALA A 34 31.45 25.36 -9.43
C ALA A 34 30.77 26.57 -8.76
N ASN A 35 31.22 27.78 -9.08
CA ASN A 35 30.64 29.02 -8.53
C ASN A 35 29.46 29.55 -9.37
N ASP A 36 29.36 29.13 -10.64
CA ASP A 36 28.39 29.68 -11.60
C ASP A 36 27.53 28.60 -12.25
N LEU A 37 27.43 27.38 -11.67
CA LEU A 37 26.75 26.22 -12.27
C LEU A 37 25.33 26.56 -12.77
N PHE A 38 24.66 27.51 -12.11
CA PHE A 38 23.35 28.02 -12.49
C PHE A 38 23.27 29.56 -12.59
N LYS A 39 24.39 30.28 -12.51
CA LYS A 39 24.36 31.75 -12.51
C LYS A 39 23.94 32.26 -13.88
N GLY A 40 22.91 33.10 -13.93
CA GLY A 40 22.31 33.57 -15.19
C GLY A 40 21.45 32.53 -15.92
N HIS A 41 21.34 31.30 -15.39
CA HIS A 41 20.59 30.19 -16.00
C HIS A 41 19.48 29.70 -15.06
N ALA A 42 18.63 30.61 -14.60
CA ALA A 42 17.51 30.30 -13.70
C ALA A 42 16.57 29.21 -14.26
N SER A 43 16.40 29.14 -15.58
CA SER A 43 15.62 28.07 -16.22
C SER A 43 16.24 26.69 -16.03
N LEU A 44 17.58 26.58 -16.05
CA LEU A 44 18.29 25.32 -15.88
C LEU A 44 18.26 24.84 -14.42
N SER A 45 18.40 25.75 -13.45
CA SER A 45 18.26 25.40 -12.02
C SER A 45 16.84 24.98 -11.69
N LEU A 46 15.84 25.69 -12.19
CA LEU A 46 14.43 25.32 -12.03
C LEU A 46 14.12 23.98 -12.71
N ALA A 47 14.71 23.68 -13.87
CA ALA A 47 14.57 22.38 -14.51
C ALA A 47 15.20 21.26 -13.67
N PHE A 48 16.38 21.48 -13.07
CA PHE A 48 17.04 20.48 -12.23
C PHE A 48 16.27 20.24 -10.93
N LEU A 49 15.79 21.31 -10.28
CA LEU A 49 14.94 21.23 -9.11
C LEU A 49 13.61 20.54 -9.44
N GLY A 50 12.98 20.92 -10.56
CA GLY A 50 11.75 20.32 -11.05
C GLY A 50 11.90 18.83 -11.35
N LEU A 51 13.03 18.42 -11.95
CA LEU A 51 13.34 17.01 -12.17
C LEU A 51 13.51 16.26 -10.83
N TYR A 52 14.23 16.83 -9.87
CA TYR A 52 14.41 16.21 -8.56
C TYR A 52 13.07 16.06 -7.81
N VAL A 53 12.28 17.15 -7.74
CA VAL A 53 10.95 17.12 -7.13
C VAL A 53 10.03 16.15 -7.87
N GLY A 54 10.07 16.13 -9.20
CA GLY A 54 9.31 15.19 -10.02
C GLY A 54 9.69 13.73 -9.74
N LEU A 55 10.97 13.43 -9.60
CA LEU A 55 11.46 12.10 -9.23
C LEU A 55 11.01 11.71 -7.82
N VAL A 56 11.06 12.61 -6.84
CA VAL A 56 10.57 12.37 -5.47
C VAL A 56 9.05 12.11 -5.48
N VAL A 57 8.27 12.94 -6.18
CA VAL A 57 6.82 12.76 -6.31
C VAL A 57 6.49 11.41 -6.97
N LEU A 58 7.19 11.06 -8.06
CA LEU A 58 7.04 9.78 -8.72
C LEU A 58 7.36 8.63 -7.76
N ALA A 59 8.47 8.73 -7.03
CA ALA A 59 8.91 7.76 -6.03
C ALA A 59 7.87 7.53 -4.91
N LEU A 60 7.18 8.59 -4.49
CA LEU A 60 6.18 8.50 -3.43
C LEU A 60 4.82 7.96 -3.93
N ASN A 61 4.47 8.20 -5.19
CA ASN A 61 3.13 7.88 -5.72
C ASN A 61 3.09 6.60 -6.55
N VAL A 62 4.14 6.28 -7.32
CA VAL A 62 4.14 5.11 -8.22
C VAL A 62 3.92 3.79 -7.48
N PRO A 63 4.61 3.49 -6.35
CA PRO A 63 4.33 2.29 -5.56
C PRO A 63 2.87 2.14 -5.10
N GLN A 64 2.13 3.24 -5.00
CA GLN A 64 0.75 3.27 -4.53
C GLN A 64 -0.26 3.06 -5.66
N LEU A 65 0.17 3.10 -6.93
CA LEU A 65 -0.71 2.90 -8.08
C LEU A 65 -1.22 1.46 -8.10
N GLN A 66 -2.54 1.31 -8.01
CA GLN A 66 -3.22 0.01 -8.04
C GLN A 66 -3.02 -0.76 -9.36
N ALA A 67 -2.66 -0.06 -10.44
CA ALA A 67 -2.35 -0.68 -11.74
C ALA A 67 -1.05 -1.48 -11.76
N LEU A 68 -0.16 -1.29 -10.78
CA LEU A 68 1.08 -2.06 -10.70
C LEU A 68 0.83 -3.44 -10.09
N PRO A 69 1.60 -4.47 -10.50
CA PRO A 69 1.52 -5.79 -9.89
C PRO A 69 1.77 -5.74 -8.38
N LEU A 70 1.12 -6.63 -7.63
CA LEU A 70 1.18 -6.68 -6.17
C LEU A 70 2.63 -6.68 -5.65
N GLU A 71 3.52 -7.47 -6.26
CA GLU A 71 4.94 -7.54 -5.87
C GLU A 71 5.68 -6.21 -5.99
N TRP A 72 5.42 -5.44 -7.04
CA TRP A 72 6.02 -4.11 -7.21
C TRP A 72 5.55 -3.15 -6.14
N ARG A 73 4.27 -3.23 -5.76
CA ARG A 73 3.69 -2.39 -4.71
C ARG A 73 4.22 -2.79 -3.32
N PHE A 74 4.39 -4.09 -3.08
CA PHE A 74 5.00 -4.63 -1.86
C PHE A 74 6.44 -4.12 -1.66
N TYR A 75 7.27 -4.17 -2.70
CA TYR A 75 8.66 -3.73 -2.64
C TYR A 75 8.86 -2.24 -2.95
N GLY A 76 7.81 -1.52 -3.33
CA GLY A 76 7.92 -0.22 -3.99
C GLY A 76 8.64 0.84 -3.15
N MET A 77 8.43 0.86 -1.83
CA MET A 77 9.21 1.75 -0.95
C MET A 77 10.71 1.47 -1.02
N ARG A 78 11.13 0.20 -0.99
CA ARG A 78 12.55 -0.17 -1.10
C ARG A 78 13.14 0.21 -2.45
N VAL A 79 12.35 0.03 -3.52
CA VAL A 79 12.75 0.46 -4.87
C VAL A 79 12.93 1.99 -4.92
N THR A 80 12.00 2.75 -4.35
CA THR A 80 12.07 4.20 -4.25
C THR A 80 13.34 4.68 -3.53
N TRP A 81 13.65 4.14 -2.36
CA TRP A 81 14.88 4.48 -1.62
C TRP A 81 16.13 4.16 -2.43
N ALA A 82 16.17 3.01 -3.12
CA ALA A 82 17.28 2.64 -4.00
C ALA A 82 17.45 3.63 -5.17
N LEU A 83 16.36 4.03 -5.83
CA LEU A 83 16.40 5.00 -6.94
C LEU A 83 16.90 6.37 -6.50
N LEU A 84 16.44 6.86 -5.36
CA LEU A 84 16.92 8.12 -4.77
C LEU A 84 18.41 8.06 -4.46
N ARG A 85 18.90 6.95 -3.88
CA ARG A 85 20.33 6.73 -3.61
C ARG A 85 21.17 6.74 -4.88
N ILE A 86 20.73 5.99 -5.90
CA ILE A 86 21.45 5.89 -7.17
C ILE A 86 21.49 7.27 -7.87
N THR A 87 20.40 8.04 -7.81
CA THR A 87 20.33 9.42 -8.33
C THR A 87 21.29 10.36 -7.58
N LEU A 88 21.34 10.27 -6.25
CA LEU A 88 22.28 11.05 -5.43
C LEU A 88 23.74 10.76 -5.83
N LEU A 89 24.10 9.50 -6.06
CA LEU A 89 25.43 9.13 -6.55
C LEU A 89 25.74 9.75 -7.92
N GLY A 90 24.75 9.76 -8.83
CA GLY A 90 24.88 10.46 -10.11
C GLY A 90 25.16 11.95 -9.94
N ALA A 91 24.42 12.62 -9.05
CA ALA A 91 24.64 14.05 -8.74
C ALA A 91 26.02 14.31 -8.12
N CYS A 92 26.50 13.44 -7.23
CA CYS A 92 27.86 13.50 -6.70
C CYS A 92 28.94 13.41 -7.81
N GLY A 93 28.73 12.55 -8.82
CA GLY A 93 29.62 12.44 -9.97
C GLY A 93 29.71 13.73 -10.79
N VAL A 94 28.57 14.41 -11.01
CA VAL A 94 28.53 15.73 -11.67
C VAL A 94 29.30 16.76 -10.84
N ALA A 95 28.97 16.88 -9.56
CA ALA A 95 29.56 17.86 -8.66
C ALA A 95 31.08 17.69 -8.56
N LEU A 96 31.57 16.44 -8.44
CA LEU A 96 32.99 16.14 -8.34
C LEU A 96 33.78 16.64 -9.56
N VAL A 97 33.29 16.37 -10.78
CA VAL A 97 33.99 16.77 -12.01
C VAL A 97 33.99 18.28 -12.20
N VAL A 98 32.86 18.93 -11.96
CA VAL A 98 32.74 20.38 -12.08
C VAL A 98 33.71 21.05 -11.10
N SER A 99 33.67 20.67 -9.82
CA SER A 99 34.58 21.22 -8.80
C SER A 99 36.04 20.90 -9.07
N TRP A 100 36.38 19.68 -9.52
CA TRP A 100 37.76 19.34 -9.88
C TRP A 100 38.31 20.21 -11.01
N SER A 101 37.47 20.53 -11.99
CA SER A 101 37.87 21.27 -13.18
C SER A 101 37.96 22.77 -12.93
N THR A 102 37.14 23.33 -12.03
CA THR A 102 37.02 24.80 -11.88
C THR A 102 37.38 25.35 -10.51
N ALA A 103 37.38 24.51 -9.46
CA ALA A 103 37.63 24.94 -8.08
C ALA A 103 38.19 23.79 -7.24
N ARG A 104 39.46 23.39 -7.48
CA ARG A 104 40.08 22.21 -6.85
C ARG A 104 40.01 22.23 -5.32
N VAL A 105 40.07 23.41 -4.70
CA VAL A 105 39.95 23.56 -3.23
C VAL A 105 38.56 23.13 -2.72
N GLN A 106 37.49 23.27 -3.53
CA GLN A 106 36.13 22.87 -3.17
C GLN A 106 35.88 21.36 -3.33
N VAL A 107 36.78 20.60 -3.98
CA VAL A 107 36.62 19.15 -4.16
C VAL A 107 36.48 18.44 -2.82
N ILE A 108 37.30 18.82 -1.84
CA ILE A 108 37.25 18.22 -0.49
C ILE A 108 35.87 18.45 0.13
N ALA A 109 35.34 19.68 0.04
CA ALA A 109 34.01 20.00 0.54
C ALA A 109 32.91 19.17 -0.15
N VAL A 110 32.96 19.05 -1.48
CA VAL A 110 32.00 18.24 -2.25
C VAL A 110 32.05 16.76 -1.85
N VAL A 111 33.25 16.20 -1.68
CA VAL A 111 33.42 14.81 -1.23
C VAL A 111 32.84 14.63 0.18
N LEU A 112 33.15 15.54 1.12
CA LEU A 112 32.63 15.46 2.47
C LEU A 112 31.10 15.59 2.54
N ILE A 113 30.52 16.53 1.78
CA ILE A 113 29.06 16.69 1.69
C ILE A 113 28.43 15.45 1.05
N GLY A 114 29.03 14.90 0.00
CA GLY A 114 28.56 13.68 -0.65
C GLY A 114 28.57 12.49 0.30
N LEU A 115 29.66 12.30 1.06
CA LEU A 115 29.77 11.24 2.06
C LEU A 115 28.75 11.42 3.19
N LEU A 116 28.61 12.64 3.72
CA LEU A 116 27.63 12.94 4.76
C LEU A 116 26.20 12.68 4.27
N GLY A 117 25.89 13.10 3.04
CA GLY A 117 24.60 12.84 2.39
C GLY A 117 24.32 11.35 2.21
N LEU A 118 25.29 10.58 1.73
CA LEU A 118 25.16 9.13 1.53
C LEU A 118 25.00 8.38 2.86
N VAL A 119 25.80 8.72 3.88
CA VAL A 119 25.73 8.11 5.21
C VAL A 119 24.40 8.47 5.88
N GLY A 120 24.02 9.75 5.88
CA GLY A 120 22.76 10.21 6.45
C GLY A 120 21.55 9.58 5.77
N PHE A 121 21.54 9.54 4.43
CA PHE A 121 20.47 8.91 3.66
C PHE A 121 20.38 7.40 3.93
N SER A 122 21.52 6.70 3.96
CA SER A 122 21.55 5.26 4.24
C SER A 122 21.13 4.95 5.68
N GLY A 123 21.50 5.79 6.64
CA GLY A 123 21.06 5.69 8.03
C GLY A 123 19.55 5.91 8.18
N ALA A 124 19.02 6.93 7.50
CA ALA A 124 17.58 7.20 7.47
C ALA A 124 16.82 6.01 6.86
N GLU A 125 17.27 5.49 5.71
CA GLU A 125 16.67 4.31 5.09
C GLU A 125 16.70 3.09 6.01
N ALA A 126 17.86 2.81 6.62
CA ALA A 126 18.01 1.69 7.55
C ALA A 126 17.05 1.80 8.74
N TYR A 127 16.88 3.00 9.29
CA TYR A 127 15.94 3.27 10.36
C TYR A 127 14.48 3.14 9.91
N PHE A 128 14.09 3.80 8.82
CA PHE A 128 12.70 3.81 8.36
C PHE A 128 12.23 2.45 7.83
N LEU A 129 13.14 1.66 7.27
CA LEU A 129 12.86 0.32 6.75
C LEU A 129 13.19 -0.80 7.73
N SER A 130 13.67 -0.49 8.95
CA SER A 130 13.91 -1.52 9.95
C SER A 130 12.60 -2.19 10.34
N PRO A 131 12.55 -3.52 10.38
CA PRO A 131 11.35 -4.25 10.78
C PRO A 131 11.04 -4.00 12.26
N ILE A 132 9.76 -3.89 12.60
CA ILE A 132 9.32 -3.64 13.99
C ILE A 132 8.85 -4.89 14.73
N TYR A 133 8.61 -6.00 14.03
CA TYR A 133 7.90 -7.17 14.58
C TYR A 133 8.56 -7.77 15.83
N ALA A 134 9.88 -7.62 16.00
CA ALA A 134 10.62 -8.15 17.14
C ALA A 134 10.41 -7.33 18.43
N SER A 135 9.96 -6.08 18.32
CA SER A 135 9.68 -5.20 19.46
C SER A 135 8.19 -5.08 19.78
N LEU A 136 7.33 -5.77 19.04
CA LEU A 136 5.88 -5.76 19.29
C LEU A 136 5.53 -6.73 20.42
N ASN A 137 4.47 -6.40 21.15
CA ASN A 137 3.86 -7.29 22.14
C ASN A 137 2.41 -7.56 21.73
N ASP A 138 2.00 -8.82 21.70
CA ASP A 138 0.69 -9.19 21.19
C ASP A 138 -0.42 -8.88 22.23
N ASP A 139 -0.99 -7.67 22.16
CA ASP A 139 -1.94 -7.14 23.15
C ASP A 139 -3.41 -7.39 22.75
N LEU A 140 -3.83 -8.64 22.88
CA LEU A 140 -5.21 -9.03 22.59
C LEU A 140 -6.17 -8.61 23.72
N GLN A 141 -7.13 -7.77 23.39
CA GLN A 141 -8.13 -7.29 24.34
C GLN A 141 -9.24 -8.33 24.57
N ALA A 142 -9.91 -8.24 25.72
CA ALA A 142 -11.02 -9.12 26.08
C ALA A 142 -12.21 -9.06 25.10
N ASN A 143 -12.36 -7.94 24.39
CA ASN A 143 -13.37 -7.78 23.33
C ASN A 143 -12.97 -8.42 21.99
N GLY A 144 -11.79 -9.03 21.89
CA GLY A 144 -11.30 -9.72 20.71
C GLY A 144 -10.53 -8.87 19.71
N VAL A 145 -10.33 -7.57 19.97
CA VAL A 145 -9.52 -6.66 19.15
C VAL A 145 -8.05 -6.72 19.59
N PHE A 146 -7.13 -6.83 18.64
CA PHE A 146 -5.71 -6.61 18.93
C PHE A 146 -5.44 -5.11 19.06
N ARG A 147 -4.94 -4.69 20.22
CA ARG A 147 -4.45 -3.32 20.41
C ARG A 147 -3.04 -3.23 19.83
N GLN A 148 -2.76 -2.16 19.09
CA GLN A 148 -1.44 -1.93 18.55
C GLN A 148 -0.45 -1.60 19.66
N THR A 149 0.76 -2.14 19.58
CA THR A 149 1.85 -1.83 20.52
C THR A 149 2.93 -0.91 19.93
N SER A 150 2.78 -0.55 18.66
CA SER A 150 3.59 0.46 17.98
C SER A 150 2.73 1.40 17.15
N ASN A 151 3.19 2.64 16.94
CA ASN A 151 2.54 3.60 16.05
C ASN A 151 2.55 3.16 14.57
N SER A 152 3.35 2.14 14.22
CA SER A 152 3.47 1.61 12.86
C SER A 152 2.73 0.28 12.64
N SER A 153 2.09 -0.27 13.68
CA SER A 153 1.49 -1.61 13.63
C SER A 153 -0.03 -1.64 13.62
N CYS A 154 -0.70 -0.50 13.39
CA CYS A 154 -2.16 -0.42 13.25
C CYS A 154 -2.72 -1.41 12.21
N ALA A 155 -2.14 -1.45 11.01
CA ALA A 155 -2.56 -2.33 9.93
C ALA A 155 -2.38 -3.83 10.26
N PRO A 156 -1.21 -4.27 10.77
CA PRO A 156 -1.04 -5.63 11.29
C PRO A 156 -2.03 -6.03 12.39
N ALA A 157 -2.27 -5.16 13.37
CA ALA A 157 -3.22 -5.41 14.45
C ALA A 157 -4.67 -5.48 13.93
N ALA A 158 -5.04 -4.62 12.98
CA ALA A 158 -6.33 -4.67 12.30
C ALA A 158 -6.53 -5.99 11.54
N LEU A 159 -5.53 -6.41 10.75
CA LEU A 159 -5.62 -7.68 10.03
C LEU A 159 -5.65 -8.87 10.98
N ALA A 160 -4.83 -8.88 12.04
CA ALA A 160 -4.88 -9.93 13.08
C ALA A 160 -6.29 -10.01 13.71
N THR A 161 -6.93 -8.87 13.94
CA THR A 161 -8.32 -8.81 14.43
C THR A 161 -9.32 -9.39 13.42
N VAL A 162 -9.16 -9.09 12.12
CA VAL A 162 -10.00 -9.67 11.04
C VAL A 162 -9.81 -11.19 10.97
N LEU A 163 -8.57 -11.66 11.03
CA LEU A 163 -8.22 -13.08 10.91
C LEU A 163 -8.84 -13.95 12.00
N ARG A 164 -9.16 -13.37 13.16
CA ARG A 164 -9.95 -14.05 14.18
C ARG A 164 -11.34 -14.45 13.71
N ARG A 165 -11.98 -13.69 12.82
CA ARG A 165 -13.27 -14.10 12.22
C ARG A 165 -13.13 -15.34 11.35
N TRP A 166 -11.97 -15.47 10.73
CA TRP A 166 -11.58 -16.63 9.93
C TRP A 166 -11.04 -17.78 10.77
N GLN A 167 -11.03 -17.63 12.10
CA GLN A 167 -10.45 -18.62 13.04
C GLN A 167 -8.98 -18.94 12.74
N ILE A 168 -8.25 -17.98 12.16
CA ILE A 168 -6.83 -18.11 11.87
C ILE A 168 -6.04 -17.57 13.06
N PRO A 169 -5.15 -18.38 13.69
CA PRO A 169 -4.36 -17.95 14.83
C PRO A 169 -3.22 -17.05 14.37
N ALA A 170 -3.52 -15.76 14.24
CA ALA A 170 -2.54 -14.73 13.91
C ALA A 170 -2.55 -13.61 14.96
N THR A 171 -1.37 -13.11 15.26
CA THR A 171 -1.13 -12.00 16.19
C THR A 171 -0.57 -10.77 15.47
N GLU A 172 -0.57 -9.62 16.14
CA GLU A 172 0.02 -8.37 15.63
C GLU A 172 1.46 -8.60 15.13
N SER A 173 2.30 -9.25 15.95
CA SER A 173 3.70 -9.51 15.64
C SER A 173 3.90 -10.48 14.47
N SER A 174 3.06 -11.51 14.37
CA SER A 174 3.11 -12.48 13.27
C SER A 174 2.73 -11.83 11.93
N VAL A 175 1.66 -11.03 11.91
CA VAL A 175 1.21 -10.32 10.72
C VAL A 175 2.23 -9.26 10.32
N ALA A 176 2.77 -8.50 11.28
CA ALA A 176 3.79 -7.49 11.00
C ALA A 176 5.05 -8.07 10.35
N ARG A 177 5.41 -9.30 10.74
CA ARG A 177 6.55 -10.03 10.15
C ARG A 177 6.27 -10.42 8.70
N LEU A 178 5.12 -11.01 8.43
CA LEU A 178 4.72 -11.45 7.08
C LEU A 178 4.52 -10.25 6.14
N ALA A 179 3.90 -9.18 6.63
CA ALA A 179 3.71 -7.94 5.88
C ALA A 179 5.03 -7.18 5.64
N GLY A 180 6.09 -7.50 6.39
CA GLY A 180 7.34 -6.74 6.35
C GLY A 180 7.16 -5.30 6.88
N THR A 181 6.32 -5.13 7.90
CA THR A 181 6.06 -3.83 8.54
C THR A 181 7.35 -3.21 9.06
N SER A 182 7.54 -1.92 8.77
CA SER A 182 8.69 -1.14 9.22
C SER A 182 8.26 0.06 10.05
N ASN A 183 9.22 0.90 10.47
CA ASN A 183 8.96 2.18 11.13
C ASN A 183 8.17 3.19 10.29
N LEU A 184 7.95 2.93 9.00
CA LEU A 184 7.05 3.72 8.15
C LEU A 184 5.60 3.21 8.16
N GLY A 185 5.35 2.08 8.81
CA GLY A 185 4.05 1.42 8.83
C GLY A 185 3.94 0.27 7.85
N THR A 186 2.70 -0.02 7.45
CA THR A 186 2.33 -1.12 6.55
C THR A 186 1.35 -0.61 5.51
N SER A 187 1.60 -0.94 4.25
CA SER A 187 0.69 -0.64 3.13
C SER A 187 -0.35 -1.75 2.91
N MET A 188 -1.43 -1.44 2.20
CA MET A 188 -2.47 -2.43 1.85
C MET A 188 -1.93 -3.62 1.04
N PRO A 189 -1.05 -3.43 0.02
CA PRO A 189 -0.36 -4.52 -0.66
C PRO A 189 0.40 -5.47 0.29
N GLN A 190 1.05 -4.91 1.31
CA GLN A 190 1.76 -5.71 2.31
C GLN A 190 0.82 -6.55 3.17
N LEU A 191 -0.38 -6.05 3.48
CA LEU A 191 -1.41 -6.84 4.16
C LEU A 191 -1.96 -7.97 3.29
N ILE A 192 -2.13 -7.75 1.99
CA ILE A 192 -2.58 -8.79 1.06
C ILE A 192 -1.56 -9.93 1.03
N VAL A 193 -0.26 -9.62 0.88
CA VAL A 193 0.80 -10.64 0.94
C VAL A 193 0.80 -11.36 2.29
N ALA A 194 0.60 -10.66 3.40
CA ALA A 194 0.51 -11.30 4.71
C ALA A 194 -0.70 -12.24 4.84
N ALA A 195 -1.86 -11.88 4.27
CA ALA A 195 -3.04 -12.73 4.26
C ALA A 195 -2.82 -14.00 3.41
N GLN A 196 -2.12 -13.86 2.27
CA GLN A 196 -1.72 -14.98 1.39
C GLN A 196 -0.82 -15.99 2.10
N GLU A 197 0.19 -15.51 2.81
CA GLU A 197 1.09 -16.35 3.62
C GLU A 197 0.36 -17.06 4.78
N LEU A 198 -0.83 -16.59 5.16
CA LEU A 198 -1.68 -17.18 6.19
C LEU A 198 -2.80 -18.07 5.62
N GLY A 199 -2.76 -18.37 4.32
CA GLY A 199 -3.72 -19.27 3.66
C GLY A 199 -5.07 -18.65 3.31
N LEU A 200 -5.19 -17.32 3.40
CA LEU A 200 -6.29 -16.56 2.82
C LEU A 200 -5.84 -15.85 1.55
N ASP A 201 -6.70 -15.01 1.01
CA ASP A 201 -6.33 -14.03 0.01
C ASP A 201 -6.90 -12.67 0.41
N GLY A 202 -6.44 -11.62 -0.28
CA GLY A 202 -6.89 -10.26 -0.07
C GLY A 202 -6.97 -9.50 -1.37
N LEU A 203 -8.00 -8.66 -1.51
CA LEU A 203 -8.14 -7.79 -2.67
C LEU A 203 -8.44 -6.36 -2.23
N GLU A 204 -7.64 -5.42 -2.72
CA GLU A 204 -7.99 -4.01 -2.67
C GLU A 204 -9.06 -3.75 -3.73
N VAL A 205 -10.33 -3.77 -3.31
CA VAL A 205 -11.45 -3.63 -4.22
C VAL A 205 -11.65 -2.15 -4.55
N PRO A 206 -11.88 -1.75 -5.81
CA PRO A 206 -12.13 -0.35 -6.20
C PRO A 206 -13.55 0.10 -5.79
N VAL A 207 -13.88 -0.03 -4.51
CA VAL A 207 -15.16 0.40 -3.93
C VAL A 207 -15.21 1.92 -3.78
N ARG A 208 -16.36 2.51 -4.08
CA ARG A 208 -16.62 3.95 -4.01
C ARG A 208 -17.73 4.32 -3.03
N SER A 209 -18.50 3.34 -2.55
CA SER A 209 -19.61 3.59 -1.62
C SER A 209 -19.76 2.51 -0.55
N TRP A 210 -20.52 2.86 0.48
CA TRP A 210 -20.96 1.96 1.55
C TRP A 210 -21.63 0.70 1.01
N GLU A 211 -22.56 0.87 0.06
CA GLU A 211 -23.36 -0.20 -0.52
C GLU A 211 -22.49 -1.24 -1.21
N GLN A 212 -21.39 -0.81 -1.85
CA GLN A 212 -20.49 -1.75 -2.51
C GLN A 212 -19.72 -2.61 -1.50
N ILE A 213 -19.31 -2.04 -0.37
CA ILE A 213 -18.68 -2.82 0.72
C ILE A 213 -19.69 -3.79 1.31
N GLU A 214 -20.91 -3.33 1.58
CA GLU A 214 -22.01 -4.17 2.06
C GLU A 214 -22.37 -5.28 1.07
N GLN A 215 -22.27 -5.01 -0.24
CA GLN A 215 -22.51 -5.98 -1.30
C GLN A 215 -21.39 -7.02 -1.37
N ILE A 216 -20.11 -6.62 -1.27
CA ILE A 216 -18.96 -7.56 -1.18
C ILE A 216 -19.10 -8.46 0.04
N ASN A 217 -19.59 -7.91 1.16
CA ASN A 217 -19.98 -8.67 2.35
C ASN A 217 -18.83 -9.53 2.94
N ARG A 218 -17.59 -9.04 2.88
CA ARG A 218 -16.41 -9.68 3.49
C ARG A 218 -15.88 -8.86 4.66
N PRO A 219 -15.43 -9.46 5.77
CA PRO A 219 -14.61 -8.73 6.72
C PRO A 219 -13.27 -8.36 6.09
N GLY A 220 -12.64 -7.29 6.57
CA GLY A 220 -11.41 -6.81 5.95
C GLY A 220 -10.81 -5.61 6.67
N VAL A 221 -9.82 -4.98 6.04
CA VAL A 221 -9.11 -3.84 6.61
C VAL A 221 -9.44 -2.57 5.84
N LEU A 222 -9.77 -1.50 6.57
CA LEU A 222 -10.03 -0.18 6.00
C LEU A 222 -8.87 0.76 6.28
N ALA A 223 -8.49 1.55 5.27
CA ALA A 223 -7.70 2.75 5.54
C ALA A 223 -8.63 3.88 5.97
N VAL A 224 -8.32 4.52 7.09
CA VAL A 224 -9.09 5.64 7.63
C VAL A 224 -8.17 6.80 8.05
N TRP A 225 -8.78 7.95 8.27
CA TRP A 225 -8.17 9.10 8.92
C TRP A 225 -8.46 9.05 10.42
N LEU A 226 -7.41 9.00 11.23
CA LEU A 226 -7.50 9.24 12.66
C LEU A 226 -7.35 10.75 12.90
N PHE A 227 -8.32 11.32 13.62
CA PHE A 227 -8.30 12.72 14.03
C PHE A 227 -7.87 12.79 15.49
N ASP A 228 -6.64 13.23 15.73
CA ASP A 228 -6.04 13.30 17.07
C ASP A 228 -5.46 14.70 17.31
N GLU A 229 -5.97 15.41 18.32
CA GLU A 229 -5.56 16.77 18.69
C GLU A 229 -5.41 17.76 17.50
N GLY A 230 -6.35 17.71 16.55
CA GLY A 230 -6.33 18.55 15.34
C GLY A 230 -5.37 18.08 14.24
N ARG A 231 -4.69 16.95 14.43
CA ARG A 231 -3.88 16.28 13.40
C ARG A 231 -4.69 15.20 12.70
N LYS A 232 -4.46 15.08 11.39
CA LYS A 232 -5.05 14.07 10.52
C LYS A 232 -3.98 13.04 10.17
N LEU A 233 -4.07 11.85 10.76
CA LEU A 233 -3.07 10.80 10.61
C LEU A 233 -3.63 9.61 9.82
N PRO A 234 -2.85 9.01 8.90
CA PRO A 234 -3.18 7.73 8.30
C PRO A 234 -3.34 6.64 9.37
N HIS A 235 -4.44 5.90 9.33
CA HIS A 235 -4.70 4.78 10.23
C HIS A 235 -5.35 3.61 9.50
N ALA A 236 -5.35 2.44 10.13
CA ALA A 236 -5.99 1.23 9.61
C ALA A 236 -6.83 0.57 10.71
N ILE A 237 -8.06 0.17 10.35
CA ILE A 237 -9.02 -0.44 11.27
C ILE A 237 -9.59 -1.73 10.68
N ALA A 238 -10.00 -2.64 11.55
CA ALA A 238 -10.67 -3.88 11.15
C ALA A 238 -12.16 -3.60 10.90
N LEU A 239 -12.68 -3.97 9.74
CA LEU A 239 -14.11 -3.98 9.44
C LEU A 239 -14.67 -5.38 9.72
N LEU A 240 -15.59 -5.47 10.68
CA LEU A 240 -16.01 -6.76 11.25
C LEU A 240 -17.47 -7.10 10.97
N ALA A 241 -18.34 -6.08 10.89
CA ALA A 241 -19.74 -6.21 10.52
C ALA A 241 -20.26 -4.90 9.90
N MET A 242 -21.30 -4.99 9.10
CA MET A 242 -22.04 -3.84 8.56
C MET A 242 -23.53 -4.13 8.52
N SER A 243 -24.32 -3.09 8.79
CA SER A 243 -25.76 -3.05 8.57
C SER A 243 -26.12 -1.89 7.64
N PRO A 244 -27.40 -1.70 7.30
CA PRO A 244 -27.82 -0.50 6.58
C PRO A 244 -27.55 0.81 7.32
N GLU A 245 -27.22 0.82 8.61
CA GLU A 245 -27.08 2.03 9.42
C GLU A 245 -25.67 2.21 10.01
N PHE A 246 -25.02 1.11 10.39
CA PHE A 246 -23.77 1.13 11.15
C PHE A 246 -22.74 0.12 10.63
N ALA A 247 -21.47 0.47 10.78
CA ALA A 247 -20.32 -0.40 10.56
C ALA A 247 -19.64 -0.68 11.89
N THR A 248 -19.55 -1.95 12.29
CA THR A 248 -18.78 -2.35 13.47
C THR A 248 -17.32 -2.52 13.07
N ILE A 249 -16.46 -1.73 13.70
CA ILE A 249 -15.03 -1.72 13.46
C ILE A 249 -14.25 -2.06 14.73
N GLY A 250 -13.12 -2.74 14.58
CA GLY A 250 -12.11 -2.90 15.62
C GLY A 250 -10.99 -1.89 15.39
N ASP A 251 -10.84 -0.93 16.30
CA ASP A 251 -9.79 0.08 16.24
C ASP A 251 -8.56 -0.38 17.05
N PRO A 252 -7.41 -0.63 16.40
CA PRO A 252 -6.19 -1.04 17.08
C PRO A 252 -5.61 0.02 18.03
N SER A 253 -5.84 1.31 17.80
CA SER A 253 -5.28 2.37 18.64
C SER A 253 -5.85 2.33 20.06
N ALA A 254 -7.17 2.11 20.14
CA ALA A 254 -7.90 1.99 21.40
C ALA A 254 -8.02 0.54 21.90
N GLY A 255 -7.80 -0.46 21.05
CA GLY A 255 -8.08 -1.87 21.34
C GLY A 255 -9.59 -2.12 21.54
N LYS A 256 -10.45 -1.36 20.86
CA LYS A 256 -11.90 -1.33 21.12
C LYS A 256 -12.73 -1.52 19.87
N LEU A 257 -13.94 -2.01 20.09
CA LEU A 257 -14.99 -2.04 19.07
C LEU A 257 -15.74 -0.72 19.08
N PHE A 258 -16.00 -0.20 17.88
CA PHE A 258 -16.83 0.98 17.67
C PHE A 258 -17.89 0.68 16.62
N ASN A 259 -19.02 1.37 16.71
CA ASN A 259 -20.02 1.40 15.65
C ASN A 259 -19.97 2.78 15.01
N LEU A 260 -19.60 2.84 13.73
CA LEU A 260 -19.63 4.07 12.95
C LEU A 260 -20.96 4.15 12.22
N SER A 261 -21.67 5.26 12.36
CA SER A 261 -22.75 5.60 11.44
C SER A 261 -22.20 5.79 10.02
N ARG A 262 -23.07 5.78 9.02
CA ARG A 262 -22.69 6.09 7.63
C ARG A 262 -21.94 7.41 7.50
N ALA A 263 -22.42 8.46 8.16
CA ALA A 263 -21.81 9.79 8.10
C ALA A 263 -20.40 9.81 8.70
N GLU A 264 -20.19 9.13 9.84
CA GLU A 264 -18.88 9.01 10.46
C GLU A 264 -17.92 8.17 9.60
N PHE A 265 -18.42 7.08 9.02
CA PHE A 265 -17.65 6.24 8.11
C PHE A 265 -17.17 7.02 6.90
N ASP A 266 -18.06 7.75 6.22
CA ASP A 266 -17.73 8.55 5.04
C ASP A 266 -16.72 9.68 5.36
N LEU A 267 -16.78 10.23 6.57
CA LEU A 267 -15.84 11.24 7.03
C LEU A 267 -14.42 10.70 7.21
N VAL A 268 -14.28 9.50 7.80
CA VAL A 268 -12.96 8.93 8.13
C VAL A 268 -12.39 8.08 6.99
N TRP A 269 -13.22 7.50 6.12
CA TRP A 269 -12.79 6.51 5.15
C TRP A 269 -11.90 7.10 4.05
N ARG A 270 -10.76 6.46 3.81
CA ARG A 270 -9.78 6.86 2.78
C ARG A 270 -10.05 6.23 1.42
N ARG A 271 -11.22 5.62 1.22
CA ARG A 271 -11.59 4.88 0.00
C ARG A 271 -10.64 3.73 -0.33
N GLN A 272 -10.03 3.13 0.69
CA GLN A 272 -9.27 1.90 0.54
C GLN A 272 -9.84 0.85 1.48
N TYR A 273 -10.09 -0.31 0.92
CA TYR A 273 -10.68 -1.45 1.58
C TYR A 273 -10.03 -2.72 1.02
N VAL A 274 -9.40 -3.49 1.89
CA VAL A 274 -8.87 -4.81 1.57
C VAL A 274 -9.87 -5.83 2.09
N ALA A 275 -10.66 -6.40 1.17
CA ALA A 275 -11.51 -7.54 1.47
C ALA A 275 -10.65 -8.78 1.70
N ILE A 276 -10.90 -9.52 2.77
CA ILE A 276 -10.20 -10.76 3.09
C ILE A 276 -11.17 -11.94 2.84
N PHE A 277 -10.69 -12.99 2.19
CA PHE A 277 -11.52 -14.13 1.75
C PHE A 277 -10.66 -15.39 1.52
N HIS A 278 -11.28 -16.56 1.29
CA HIS A 278 -10.52 -17.75 0.88
C HIS A 278 -10.17 -17.66 -0.61
N PRO A 279 -8.98 -18.09 -1.08
CA PRO A 279 -8.58 -17.96 -2.48
C PRO A 279 -9.65 -18.40 -3.51
N ASP A 280 -10.36 -19.48 -3.21
CA ASP A 280 -11.42 -20.05 -4.07
C ASP A 280 -12.68 -19.16 -4.19
N ASP A 281 -12.86 -18.18 -3.30
CA ASP A 281 -14.01 -17.25 -3.29
C ASP A 281 -14.03 -16.30 -4.52
N THR A 282 -12.91 -16.19 -5.25
CA THR A 282 -12.80 -15.38 -6.47
C THR A 282 -13.02 -16.17 -7.76
N SER A 283 -13.42 -17.44 -7.64
CA SER A 283 -13.75 -18.29 -8.78
C SER A 283 -15.25 -18.59 -8.84
N LEU A 284 -15.87 -18.29 -9.97
CA LEU A 284 -17.26 -18.68 -10.26
C LEU A 284 -17.33 -19.40 -11.60
N THR A 285 -18.07 -20.50 -11.63
CA THR A 285 -18.47 -21.10 -12.90
C THR A 285 -19.45 -20.18 -13.63
N HIS A 286 -19.50 -20.26 -14.97
CA HIS A 286 -20.45 -19.49 -15.77
C HIS A 286 -21.91 -19.72 -15.36
N THR A 287 -22.25 -20.95 -14.94
CA THR A 287 -23.59 -21.29 -14.46
C THR A 287 -23.90 -20.62 -13.12
N GLN A 288 -22.96 -20.60 -12.17
CA GLN A 288 -23.13 -19.89 -10.89
C GLN A 288 -23.28 -18.39 -11.13
N ALA A 289 -22.41 -17.81 -11.95
CA ALA A 289 -22.47 -16.38 -12.30
C ALA A 289 -23.80 -16.02 -12.96
N ALA A 290 -24.28 -16.83 -13.91
CA ALA A 290 -25.59 -16.62 -14.54
C ALA A 290 -26.74 -16.71 -13.53
N GLY A 291 -26.70 -17.68 -12.60
CA GLY A 291 -27.67 -17.78 -11.52
C GLY A 291 -27.67 -16.57 -10.58
N TYR A 292 -26.48 -16.02 -10.26
CA TYR A 292 -26.34 -14.83 -9.42
C TYR A 292 -26.88 -13.59 -10.13
N LEU A 293 -26.47 -13.39 -11.40
CA LEU A 293 -26.95 -12.29 -12.24
C LEU A 293 -28.46 -12.35 -12.47
N HIS A 294 -29.03 -13.54 -12.63
CA HIS A 294 -30.48 -13.71 -12.74
C HIS A 294 -31.20 -13.24 -11.48
N ARG A 295 -30.74 -13.66 -10.29
CA ARG A 295 -31.32 -13.21 -9.00
C ARG A 295 -31.15 -11.72 -8.74
N LEU A 296 -30.09 -11.12 -9.29
CA LEU A 296 -29.87 -9.68 -9.24
C LEU A 296 -30.60 -8.91 -10.36
N GLY A 297 -31.35 -9.58 -11.24
CA GLY A 297 -32.15 -8.95 -12.30
C GLY A 297 -31.38 -8.58 -13.57
N TYR A 298 -30.13 -9.02 -13.73
CA TYR A 298 -29.31 -8.79 -14.92
C TYR A 298 -29.55 -9.79 -16.05
N LEU A 299 -30.15 -10.94 -15.75
CA LEU A 299 -30.53 -11.98 -16.71
C LEU A 299 -32.00 -12.39 -16.51
N SER A 300 -32.69 -12.68 -17.60
CA SER A 300 -34.08 -13.19 -17.56
C SER A 300 -34.17 -14.68 -17.22
N SER A 301 -33.09 -15.43 -17.39
CA SER A 301 -33.00 -16.87 -17.13
C SER A 301 -31.66 -17.19 -16.45
N PRO A 302 -31.57 -18.21 -15.59
CA PRO A 302 -30.31 -18.64 -14.97
C PRO A 302 -29.33 -19.34 -15.93
N GLN A 303 -29.68 -19.48 -17.22
CA GLN A 303 -28.79 -20.04 -18.23
C GLN A 303 -27.74 -19.02 -18.68
N PRO A 304 -26.51 -19.45 -19.05
CA PRO A 304 -25.42 -18.55 -19.42
C PRO A 304 -25.57 -17.90 -20.81
N LEU A 305 -26.74 -17.98 -21.45
CA LEU A 305 -27.01 -17.32 -22.71
C LEU A 305 -27.02 -15.79 -22.50
N GLY A 306 -26.11 -15.08 -23.17
CA GLY A 306 -25.94 -13.63 -22.98
C GLY A 306 -25.16 -13.22 -21.74
N LEU A 307 -24.49 -14.17 -21.05
CA LEU A 307 -23.75 -13.93 -19.82
C LEU A 307 -22.75 -12.76 -19.92
N ALA A 308 -21.93 -12.72 -20.97
CA ALA A 308 -20.92 -11.66 -21.14
C ALA A 308 -21.55 -10.26 -21.21
N ALA A 309 -22.72 -10.11 -21.84
CA ALA A 309 -23.43 -8.83 -21.91
C ALA A 309 -24.01 -8.44 -20.55
N ALA A 310 -24.54 -9.41 -19.81
CA ALA A 310 -25.02 -9.20 -18.44
C ALA A 310 -23.88 -8.82 -17.48
N ILE A 311 -22.70 -9.45 -17.60
CA ILE A 311 -21.52 -9.08 -16.83
C ILE A 311 -21.10 -7.65 -17.14
N ARG A 312 -21.04 -7.23 -18.42
CA ARG A 312 -20.71 -5.84 -18.78
C ARG A 312 -21.67 -4.83 -18.15
N ARG A 313 -22.98 -5.13 -18.17
CA ARG A 313 -24.00 -4.26 -17.55
C ARG A 313 -23.81 -4.20 -16.04
N PHE A 314 -23.58 -5.33 -15.38
CA PHE A 314 -23.28 -5.38 -13.96
C PHE A 314 -22.02 -4.57 -13.61
N GLN A 315 -20.93 -4.76 -14.34
CA GLN A 315 -19.69 -4.01 -14.16
C GLN A 315 -19.91 -2.50 -14.32
N GLN A 316 -20.69 -2.10 -15.34
CA GLN A 316 -21.03 -0.70 -15.57
C GLN A 316 -21.84 -0.11 -14.40
N ASP A 317 -22.87 -0.81 -13.93
CA ASP A 317 -23.71 -0.37 -12.80
C ASP A 317 -22.90 -0.29 -11.49
N GLN A 318 -21.92 -1.17 -11.33
CA GLN A 318 -21.00 -1.20 -10.17
C GLN A 318 -19.79 -0.26 -10.35
N GLY A 319 -19.67 0.45 -11.47
CA GLY A 319 -18.57 1.37 -11.74
C GLY A 319 -17.19 0.68 -11.85
N LEU A 320 -17.17 -0.61 -12.19
CA LEU A 320 -15.97 -1.40 -12.45
C LEU A 320 -15.46 -1.20 -13.90
N ALA A 321 -14.27 -1.73 -14.19
CA ALA A 321 -13.79 -1.84 -15.56
C ALA A 321 -14.70 -2.81 -16.35
N VAL A 322 -15.19 -2.38 -17.51
CA VAL A 322 -16.14 -3.16 -18.32
C VAL A 322 -15.37 -4.09 -19.26
N SER A 323 -15.11 -5.32 -18.80
CA SER A 323 -14.45 -6.38 -19.57
C SER A 323 -15.47 -7.38 -20.17
N GLY A 324 -16.57 -7.62 -19.46
CA GLY A 324 -17.46 -8.76 -19.72
C GLY A 324 -16.92 -10.08 -19.21
N GLU A 325 -15.83 -10.05 -18.45
CA GLU A 325 -15.16 -11.21 -17.85
C GLU A 325 -15.39 -11.25 -16.33
N LEU A 326 -15.29 -12.43 -15.73
CA LEU A 326 -15.40 -12.63 -14.29
C LEU A 326 -14.06 -12.33 -13.59
N ASP A 327 -13.61 -11.07 -13.68
CA ASP A 327 -12.44 -10.63 -12.93
C ASP A 327 -12.70 -10.66 -11.40
N PRO A 328 -11.65 -10.74 -10.55
CA PRO A 328 -11.84 -10.90 -9.11
C PRO A 328 -12.73 -9.83 -8.44
N PRO A 329 -12.60 -8.52 -8.75
CA PRO A 329 -13.55 -7.51 -8.24
C PRO A 329 -15.01 -7.79 -8.63
N THR A 330 -15.24 -8.18 -9.89
CA THR A 330 -16.57 -8.55 -10.39
C THR A 330 -17.11 -9.76 -9.62
N VAL A 331 -16.29 -10.79 -9.42
CA VAL A 331 -16.69 -11.99 -8.69
C VAL A 331 -17.08 -11.67 -7.25
N LEU A 332 -16.28 -10.90 -6.51
CA LEU A 332 -16.58 -10.56 -5.12
C LEU A 332 -17.89 -9.77 -4.96
N LEU A 333 -18.14 -8.80 -5.83
CA LEU A 333 -19.39 -8.03 -5.83
C LEU A 333 -20.60 -8.88 -6.25
N LEU A 334 -20.39 -9.86 -7.13
CA LEU A 334 -21.45 -10.73 -7.62
C LEU A 334 -21.82 -11.82 -6.60
N SER A 335 -20.83 -12.40 -5.92
CA SER A 335 -21.01 -13.51 -4.97
C SER A 335 -21.40 -13.03 -3.57
N GLY A 336 -20.96 -11.84 -3.16
CA GLY A 336 -21.12 -11.30 -1.82
C GLY A 336 -22.54 -11.38 -1.21
N PRO A 337 -23.62 -11.08 -1.96
CA PRO A 337 -24.99 -11.24 -1.47
C PRO A 337 -25.43 -12.69 -1.18
N PHE A 338 -24.70 -13.67 -1.71
CA PHE A 338 -25.07 -15.09 -1.71
C PHE A 338 -24.13 -15.96 -0.88
N LEU A 339 -23.20 -15.35 -0.13
CA LEU A 339 -22.24 -16.06 0.71
C LEU A 339 -22.92 -16.85 1.82
N GLN A 340 -22.45 -18.06 2.04
CA GLN A 340 -22.93 -18.98 3.07
C GLN A 340 -21.74 -19.72 3.70
N GLY A 341 -21.84 -20.04 5.00
CA GLY A 341 -20.83 -20.85 5.69
C GLY A 341 -19.46 -20.19 5.89
N VAL A 342 -19.33 -18.91 5.57
CA VAL A 342 -18.08 -18.14 5.68
C VAL A 342 -18.33 -16.85 6.47
N PRO A 343 -17.30 -16.25 7.09
CA PRO A 343 -17.42 -14.96 7.74
C PRO A 343 -17.93 -13.87 6.78
N THR A 344 -19.01 -13.19 7.20
CA THR A 344 -19.66 -12.12 6.44
C THR A 344 -19.76 -10.84 7.28
N LEU A 345 -19.95 -9.70 6.60
CA LEU A 345 -20.29 -8.44 7.27
C LEU A 345 -21.73 -8.44 7.79
N ARG A 346 -22.61 -9.17 7.11
CA ARG A 346 -23.99 -9.43 7.54
C ARG A 346 -23.98 -10.47 8.66
N GLY A 347 -24.38 -10.07 9.86
CA GLY A 347 -24.44 -10.95 11.04
C GLY A 347 -24.49 -10.13 12.32
N SER A 348 -25.24 -10.61 13.32
CA SER A 348 -25.41 -9.92 14.60
C SER A 348 -24.07 -9.59 15.26
N ARG A 349 -24.06 -8.47 16.01
CA ARG A 349 -22.94 -7.90 16.79
C ARG A 349 -21.85 -8.93 17.09
N TRP A 350 -20.61 -8.59 16.78
CA TRP A 350 -19.42 -9.31 17.24
C TRP A 350 -19.64 -9.83 18.68
N SER A 351 -19.87 -11.14 18.83
CA SER A 351 -19.98 -11.77 20.13
C SER A 351 -18.61 -12.27 20.53
N THR A 352 -18.16 -11.86 21.70
CA THR A 352 -16.86 -12.23 22.29
C THR A 352 -16.79 -13.69 22.74
N SER A 353 -17.78 -14.52 22.36
CA SER A 353 -17.99 -15.88 22.88
C SER A 353 -17.06 -16.94 22.29
N ALA A 354 -15.93 -16.55 21.71
CA ALA A 354 -14.83 -17.47 21.40
C ALA A 354 -13.69 -17.23 22.40
N GLN A 355 -13.95 -17.62 23.66
CA GLN A 355 -12.93 -17.99 24.63
C GLN A 355 -13.24 -19.42 25.09
N GLY A 356 -12.36 -20.33 24.68
CA GLY A 356 -12.29 -21.73 25.05
C GLY A 356 -10.95 -22.23 24.56
#